data_AF-A0A956IRQ2-F1
#
_entry.id   AF-A0A956IRQ2-F1
#
_cell.length_a   1.000
_cell.length_b   1.000
_cell.length_c   1.000
_cell.angle_alpha   90.00
_cell.angle_beta   90.00
_cell.angle_gamma   90.00
#
_symmetry.space_group_name_H-M   'P 1'
#
loop_
_entity.id
_entity.type
_entity.pdbx_description
1 polymer ?
#
loop_
_entity_poly.entity_id
_entity_poly.type
_entity_poly.pdbx_seq_one_letter_code
_entity_poly.pdbx_strand_id
1 'polypeptide(L)'
;MLSASMLGVPAPAHAEPSESELAAARTLGVEGVKLASAGKCSEAIRLLERAAELYAAPTILVPLARCQLEQGELVSAVKVLRKVLDTELPADAPKPFVEAQNEAESLLASALPRLPRLTIKIEVLGDTQPRVSVDGKAISASELGGINLDPGLHQVRAEAAGYLPGAKAVKLKEGDRAEVTLILKPRPAEAPDPAPSDPIAPPASDPEQDAAHDPTLTWVALGVGAAGILVGGV
;
A
#
# COMPACT_ATOMS: atom_id res chain seq x y z
N MET A 1 34.31 2.74 48.56
CA MET A 1 33.31 3.59 47.87
C MET A 1 33.34 3.21 46.39
N LEU A 2 32.31 2.51 45.90
CA LEU A 2 32.23 2.03 44.52
C LEU A 2 31.90 3.22 43.59
N SER A 3 32.81 3.54 42.66
CA SER A 3 32.52 4.46 41.56
C SER A 3 31.72 3.74 40.48
N ALA A 4 30.43 4.04 40.40
CA ALA A 4 29.57 3.61 39.31
C ALA A 4 29.90 4.44 38.05
N SER A 5 30.48 3.79 37.03
CA SER A 5 30.63 4.38 35.70
C SER A 5 29.31 4.25 34.95
N MET A 6 28.64 5.38 34.68
CA MET A 6 27.50 5.42 33.76
C MET A 6 28.02 5.35 32.32
N LEU A 7 27.69 4.26 31.62
CA LEU A 7 27.80 4.16 30.17
C LEU A 7 26.69 4.99 29.53
N GLY A 8 27.05 6.11 28.89
CA GLY A 8 26.13 6.92 28.09
C GLY A 8 25.76 6.19 26.80
N VAL A 9 24.47 6.04 26.53
CA VAL A 9 23.94 5.49 25.27
C VAL A 9 24.06 6.58 24.19
N PRO A 10 24.70 6.33 23.04
CA PRO A 10 24.75 7.32 21.96
C PRO A 10 23.34 7.53 21.37
N ALA A 11 22.91 8.78 21.32
CA ALA A 11 21.70 9.19 20.61
C ALA A 11 21.88 8.97 19.09
N PRO A 12 20.80 8.66 18.35
CA PRO A 12 20.90 8.56 16.90
C PRO A 12 21.28 9.94 16.34
N ALA A 13 22.44 10.04 15.71
CA ALA A 13 22.82 11.20 14.95
C ALA A 13 21.90 11.28 13.73
N HIS A 14 21.08 12.33 13.64
CA HIS A 14 20.49 12.72 12.37
C HIS A 14 21.65 13.11 11.45
N ALA A 15 22.03 12.22 10.54
CA ALA A 15 23.09 12.47 9.59
C ALA A 15 22.67 13.65 8.70
N GLU A 16 23.48 14.71 8.70
CA GLU A 16 23.33 15.80 7.74
C GLU A 16 23.53 15.23 6.32
N PRO A 17 22.78 15.73 5.32
CA PRO A 17 22.94 15.27 3.94
C PRO A 17 24.38 15.44 3.45
N SER A 18 24.93 14.41 2.81
CA SER A 18 26.25 14.47 2.18
C SER A 18 26.27 15.49 1.02
N GLU A 19 27.46 16.01 0.70
CA GLU A 19 27.63 16.90 -0.46
C GLU A 19 27.14 16.27 -1.77
N SER A 20 27.32 14.95 -1.93
CA SER A 20 26.80 14.20 -3.08
C SER A 20 25.28 14.16 -3.13
N GLU A 21 24.61 13.98 -1.99
CA GLU A 21 23.15 13.99 -1.91
C GLU A 21 22.62 15.40 -2.20
N LEU A 22 23.26 16.44 -1.68
CA LEU A 22 22.90 17.84 -1.98
C LEU A 22 23.07 18.19 -3.46
N ALA A 23 24.14 17.73 -4.11
CA ALA A 23 24.37 17.93 -5.53
C ALA A 23 23.33 17.19 -6.38
N ALA A 24 23.00 15.95 -6.02
CA ALA A 24 21.95 15.17 -6.68
C ALA A 24 20.57 15.81 -6.49
N ALA A 25 20.22 16.23 -5.26
CA ALA A 25 18.98 16.93 -4.95
C ALA A 25 18.84 18.22 -5.77
N ARG A 26 19.91 19.01 -5.88
CA ARG A 26 19.92 20.24 -6.71
C ARG A 26 19.70 19.92 -8.18
N THR A 27 20.37 18.89 -8.72
CA THR A 27 20.24 18.51 -10.14
C THR A 27 18.81 18.06 -10.46
N LEU A 28 18.26 17.16 -9.65
CA LEU A 28 16.88 16.67 -9.80
C LEU A 28 15.86 17.79 -9.58
N GLY A 29 16.07 18.62 -8.56
CA GLY A 29 15.20 19.74 -8.22
C GLY A 29 15.11 20.77 -9.34
N VAL A 30 16.25 21.17 -9.93
CA VAL A 30 16.27 22.14 -11.03
C VAL A 30 15.49 21.62 -12.25
N GLU A 31 15.72 20.37 -12.65
CA GLU A 31 14.99 19.80 -13.79
C GLU A 31 13.50 19.60 -13.45
N GLY A 32 13.18 19.16 -12.23
CA GLY A 32 11.81 19.05 -11.74
C GLY A 32 11.05 20.38 -11.75
N VAL A 33 11.67 21.47 -11.28
CA VAL A 33 11.07 22.81 -11.29
C VAL A 33 10.87 23.32 -12.72
N LYS A 34 11.80 23.02 -13.62
CA LYS A 34 11.67 23.37 -15.04
C LYS A 34 10.49 22.64 -15.69
N LEU A 35 10.31 21.35 -15.39
CA LEU A 35 9.16 20.57 -15.87
C LEU A 35 7.84 21.09 -15.28
N ALA A 36 7.81 21.39 -13.97
CA ALA A 36 6.65 21.98 -13.31
C ALA A 36 6.25 23.31 -13.97
N SER A 37 7.23 24.18 -14.22
CA SER A 37 7.02 25.47 -14.89
C SER A 37 6.55 25.33 -16.34
N ALA A 38 6.81 24.18 -16.97
CA ALA A 38 6.32 23.84 -18.30
C ALA A 38 4.95 23.12 -18.29
N GLY A 39 4.30 22.99 -17.13
CA GLY A 39 3.02 22.27 -16.96
C GLY A 39 3.13 20.74 -17.06
N LYS A 40 4.35 20.19 -17.04
CA LYS A 40 4.61 18.75 -17.12
C LYS A 40 4.62 18.12 -15.73
N CYS A 41 3.46 18.19 -15.09
CA CYS A 41 3.33 17.90 -13.66
C CYS A 41 3.62 16.44 -13.31
N SER A 42 3.23 15.48 -14.15
CA SER A 42 3.52 14.05 -13.90
C SER A 42 5.02 13.75 -13.89
N GLU A 43 5.80 14.32 -14.82
CA GLU A 43 7.25 14.16 -14.84
C GLU A 43 7.94 14.98 -13.74
N ALA A 44 7.42 16.19 -13.45
CA ALA A 44 7.94 17.06 -12.40
C ALA A 44 7.83 16.40 -11.03
N ILE A 45 6.65 15.85 -10.68
CA ILE A 45 6.40 15.18 -9.39
C ILE A 45 7.47 14.11 -9.14
N ARG A 46 7.72 13.23 -10.12
CA ARG A 46 8.72 12.16 -9.99
C ARG A 46 10.13 12.67 -9.68
N LEU A 47 10.56 13.77 -10.30
CA LEU A 47 11.89 14.34 -10.06
C LEU A 47 11.95 15.10 -8.73
N LEU A 48 10.90 15.86 -8.42
CA LEU A 48 10.83 16.67 -7.21
C LEU A 48 10.68 15.81 -5.95
N GLU A 49 9.95 14.69 -6.01
CA GLU A 49 9.88 13.72 -4.91
C GLU A 49 11.26 13.14 -4.59
N ARG A 50 12.00 12.68 -5.61
CA ARG A 50 13.37 12.17 -5.43
C ARG A 50 14.33 13.24 -4.94
N ALA A 51 14.18 14.47 -5.43
CA ALA A 51 14.95 15.60 -4.91
C ALA A 51 14.64 15.85 -3.43
N ALA A 52 13.36 15.77 -3.04
CA ALA A 52 12.91 16.00 -1.67
C ALA A 52 13.23 14.85 -0.70
N GLU A 53 13.41 13.62 -1.20
CA GLU A 53 13.95 12.49 -0.44
C GLU A 53 15.40 12.74 -0.03
N LEU A 54 16.18 13.37 -0.91
CA LEU A 54 17.59 13.71 -0.66
C LEU A 54 17.75 14.98 0.16
N TYR A 55 17.02 16.04 -0.18
CA TYR A 55 17.01 17.31 0.54
C TYR A 55 15.68 18.04 0.35
N ALA A 56 14.90 18.15 1.42
CA ALA A 56 13.55 18.70 1.41
C ALA A 56 13.51 20.23 1.47
N ALA A 57 14.13 20.92 0.52
CA ALA A 57 14.12 22.38 0.45
C ALA A 57 12.72 22.94 0.13
N PRO A 58 12.30 24.08 0.71
CA PRO A 58 11.05 24.76 0.36
C PRO A 58 10.91 25.02 -1.16
N THR A 59 12.01 25.38 -1.83
CA THR A 59 12.04 25.63 -3.28
C THR A 59 11.88 24.37 -4.15
N ILE A 60 11.96 23.18 -3.57
CA ILE A 60 11.63 21.89 -4.22
C ILE A 60 10.20 21.47 -3.86
N LEU A 61 9.84 21.61 -2.58
CA LEU A 61 8.56 21.13 -2.05
C LEU A 61 7.35 21.94 -2.55
N VAL A 62 7.47 23.25 -2.73
CA VAL A 62 6.34 24.09 -3.19
C VAL A 62 5.96 23.78 -4.65
N PRO A 63 6.90 23.71 -5.61
CA PRO A 63 6.59 23.24 -6.96
C PRO A 63 6.00 21.82 -6.97
N LEU A 64 6.49 20.92 -6.11
CA LEU A 64 5.93 19.56 -5.98
C LEU A 64 4.47 19.62 -5.55
N ALA A 65 4.16 20.35 -4.48
CA ALA A 65 2.80 20.50 -3.99
C ALA A 65 1.88 21.15 -5.04
N ARG A 66 2.37 22.15 -5.79
CA ARG A 66 1.59 22.78 -6.87
C ARG A 66 1.21 21.77 -7.94
N CYS A 67 2.18 20.98 -8.42
CA CYS A 67 1.91 19.90 -9.37
C CYS A 67 0.93 18.87 -8.81
N GLN A 68 1.06 18.48 -7.55
CA GLN A 68 0.13 17.56 -6.88
C GLN A 68 -1.30 18.14 -6.83
N LEU A 69 -1.47 19.42 -6.50
CA LEU A 69 -2.77 20.10 -6.51
C LEU A 69 -3.40 20.12 -7.91
N GLU A 70 -2.61 20.32 -8.96
CA GLU A 70 -3.07 20.31 -10.35
C GLU A 70 -3.49 18.91 -10.82
N GLN A 71 -2.85 17.86 -10.29
CA GLN A 71 -3.20 16.46 -10.59
C GLN A 71 -4.35 15.92 -9.70
N GLY A 72 -4.85 16.70 -8.75
CA GLY A 72 -5.89 16.28 -7.81
C GLY A 72 -5.39 15.45 -6.63
N GLU A 73 -4.08 15.33 -6.44
CA GLU A 73 -3.44 14.67 -5.30
C GLU A 73 -3.42 15.59 -4.06
N LEU A 74 -4.62 16.03 -3.64
CA LEU A 74 -4.82 17.02 -2.58
C LEU A 74 -4.23 16.58 -1.23
N VAL A 75 -4.35 15.29 -0.85
CA VAL A 75 -3.83 14.75 0.40
C VAL A 75 -2.30 14.86 0.43
N SER A 76 -1.64 14.47 -0.66
CA SER A 76 -0.19 14.57 -0.81
C SER A 76 0.28 16.03 -0.78
N ALA A 77 -0.38 16.90 -1.55
CA ALA A 77 -0.06 18.32 -1.58
C ALA A 77 -0.16 18.97 -0.20
N VAL A 78 -1.27 18.76 0.52
CA VAL A 78 -1.48 19.31 1.88
C VAL A 78 -0.40 18.84 2.84
N LYS A 79 0.03 17.57 2.75
CA LYS A 79 1.13 17.04 3.56
C LYS A 79 2.45 17.74 3.25
N VAL A 80 2.77 17.93 1.96
CA VAL A 80 4.00 18.62 1.52
C VAL A 80 4.00 20.08 1.96
N LEU A 81 2.87 20.79 1.81
CA LEU A 81 2.74 22.19 2.20
C LEU A 81 2.91 22.38 3.71
N ARG A 82 2.32 21.51 4.53
CA ARG A 82 2.56 21.53 5.99
C ARG A 82 4.03 21.35 6.32
N LYS A 83 4.72 20.40 5.66
CA LYS A 83 6.16 20.22 5.85
C LYS A 83 6.97 21.48 5.55
N VAL A 84 6.59 22.26 4.53
CA VAL A 84 7.23 23.55 4.21
C VAL A 84 7.02 24.56 5.34
N LEU A 85 5.80 24.64 5.88
CA LEU A 85 5.45 25.58 6.95
C LEU A 85 6.02 25.18 8.32
N ASP A 86 6.21 23.88 8.56
CA ASP A 86 6.84 23.35 9.77
C ASP A 86 8.37 23.50 9.76
N THR A 87 8.97 23.84 8.61
CA THR A 87 10.41 24.04 8.48
C THR A 87 10.80 25.42 9.01
N GLU A 88 11.62 25.48 10.06
CA GLU A 88 12.15 26.74 10.55
C GLU A 88 13.21 27.30 9.58
N LEU A 89 13.08 28.59 9.23
CA LEU A 89 14.06 29.30 8.43
C LEU A 89 14.98 30.14 9.33
N PRO A 90 16.31 30.13 9.09
CA PRO A 90 17.22 31.03 9.80
C PRO A 90 16.91 32.50 9.45
N ALA A 91 17.34 33.44 10.30
CA ALA A 91 17.05 34.86 10.12
C ALA A 91 17.63 35.45 8.82
N ASP A 92 18.71 34.86 8.30
CA ASP A 92 19.38 35.22 7.06
C ASP A 92 19.01 34.29 5.89
N ALA A 93 17.86 33.59 5.99
CA ALA A 93 17.40 32.68 4.96
C ALA A 93 17.34 33.34 3.57
N PRO A 94 17.71 32.61 2.50
CA PRO A 94 17.59 33.12 1.15
C PRO A 94 16.15 33.53 0.83
N LYS A 95 15.98 34.68 0.16
CA LYS A 95 14.67 35.21 -0.26
C LYS A 95 13.74 34.16 -0.91
N PRO A 96 14.23 33.25 -1.80
CA PRO A 96 13.39 32.21 -2.38
C PRO A 96 12.78 31.22 -1.38
N PHE A 97 13.41 31.01 -0.22
CA PHE A 97 12.86 30.12 0.81
C PHE A 97 11.70 30.79 1.55
N VAL A 98 11.85 32.08 1.86
CA VAL A 98 10.79 32.89 2.48
C VAL A 98 9.59 33.01 1.52
N GLU A 99 9.84 33.28 0.24
CA GLU A 99 8.80 33.33 -0.80
C GLU A 99 8.07 31.99 -0.93
N ALA A 100 8.80 30.87 -0.88
CA ALA A 100 8.21 29.53 -0.90
C ALA A 100 7.30 29.28 0.33
N GLN A 101 7.68 29.70 1.54
CA GLN A 101 6.80 29.55 2.70
C GLN A 101 5.52 30.37 2.59
N ASN A 102 5.61 31.63 2.14
CA ASN A 102 4.42 32.47 1.92
C ASN A 102 3.49 31.87 0.86
N GLU A 103 4.06 31.31 -0.22
CA GLU A 103 3.27 30.61 -1.23
C GLU A 103 2.63 29.35 -0.65
N ALA A 104 3.37 28.57 0.15
CA ALA A 104 2.86 27.36 0.77
C ALA A 104 1.66 27.62 1.68
N GLU A 105 1.67 28.73 2.42
CA GLU A 105 0.55 29.18 3.25
C GLU A 105 -0.70 29.44 2.40
N SER A 106 -0.55 30.19 1.31
CA SER A 106 -1.65 30.48 0.39
C SER A 106 -2.22 29.22 -0.27
N LEU A 107 -1.33 28.35 -0.77
CA LEU A 107 -1.73 27.08 -1.37
C LEU A 107 -2.45 26.19 -0.36
N LEU A 108 -1.93 26.07 0.87
CA LEU A 108 -2.55 25.26 1.92
C LEU A 108 -3.94 25.78 2.27
N ALA A 109 -4.09 27.09 2.47
CA ALA A 109 -5.37 27.72 2.75
C ALA A 109 -6.41 27.44 1.65
N SER A 110 -5.99 27.44 0.38
CA SER A 110 -6.87 27.12 -0.76
C SER A 110 -7.18 25.63 -0.90
N ALA A 111 -6.25 24.75 -0.50
CA ALA A 111 -6.37 23.30 -0.66
C ALA A 111 -7.25 22.65 0.43
N LEU A 112 -7.16 23.12 1.68
CA LEU A 112 -7.91 22.57 2.80
C LEU A 112 -9.43 22.47 2.58
N PRO A 113 -10.15 23.49 2.08
CA PRO A 113 -11.59 23.39 1.83
C PRO A 113 -11.95 22.47 0.67
N ARG A 114 -10.99 22.16 -0.23
CA ARG A 114 -11.18 21.25 -1.37
C ARG A 114 -11.00 19.79 -0.98
N LEU A 115 -10.43 19.50 0.20
CA LEU A 115 -10.09 18.15 0.63
C LEU A 115 -11.36 17.38 1.07
N PRO A 116 -11.76 16.30 0.36
CA PRO A 116 -12.84 15.43 0.80
C PRO A 116 -12.59 14.80 2.18
N ARG A 117 -13.66 14.61 2.95
CA ARG A 117 -13.64 13.91 4.24
C ARG A 117 -14.65 12.76 4.24
N LEU A 118 -14.19 11.56 4.54
CA LEU A 118 -15.00 10.34 4.63
C LEU A 118 -15.07 9.83 6.07
N THR A 119 -16.28 9.67 6.58
CA THR A 119 -16.55 8.96 7.83
C THR A 119 -16.93 7.51 7.51
N ILE A 120 -16.34 6.55 8.22
CA ILE A 120 -16.61 5.11 8.03
C ILE A 120 -17.20 4.55 9.31
N LYS A 121 -18.39 3.96 9.21
CA LYS A 121 -19.06 3.24 10.30
C LYS A 121 -19.06 1.76 9.99
N ILE A 122 -18.59 0.95 10.93
CA ILE A 122 -18.63 -0.51 10.82
C ILE A 122 -19.61 -1.05 11.84
N GLU A 123 -20.61 -1.79 11.37
CA GLU A 123 -21.54 -2.53 12.20
C GLU A 123 -21.16 -4.01 12.15
N VAL A 124 -20.77 -4.55 13.31
CA VAL A 124 -20.42 -5.95 13.51
C VAL A 124 -21.14 -6.42 14.78
N LEU A 125 -21.59 -7.67 14.81
CA LEU A 125 -22.26 -8.21 16.00
C LEU A 125 -21.21 -8.67 17.03
N GLY A 126 -21.48 -8.42 18.32
CA GLY A 126 -20.55 -8.76 19.41
C GLY A 126 -19.26 -7.92 19.40
N ASP A 127 -18.27 -8.36 20.19
CA ASP A 127 -17.09 -7.56 20.52
C ASP A 127 -15.89 -7.75 19.57
N THR A 128 -16.14 -8.11 18.31
CA THR A 128 -15.05 -8.34 17.35
C THR A 128 -14.54 -7.03 16.77
N GLN A 129 -13.23 -6.82 16.76
CA GLN A 129 -12.65 -5.62 16.15
C GLN A 129 -12.38 -5.82 14.65
N PRO A 130 -13.03 -5.05 13.76
CA PRO A 130 -12.84 -5.18 12.33
C PRO A 130 -11.52 -4.56 11.87
N ARG A 131 -10.89 -5.17 10.85
CA ARG A 131 -9.82 -4.56 10.06
C ARG A 131 -10.45 -3.79 8.92
N VAL A 132 -10.11 -2.50 8.78
CA VAL A 132 -10.68 -1.63 7.74
C VAL A 132 -9.56 -1.13 6.84
N SER A 133 -9.86 -1.04 5.55
CA SER A 133 -8.96 -0.47 4.55
C SER A 133 -9.72 0.42 3.57
N VAL A 134 -9.03 1.43 3.04
CA VAL A 134 -9.48 2.30 1.96
C VAL A 134 -8.44 2.21 0.85
N ASP A 135 -8.87 1.85 -0.36
CA ASP A 135 -8.00 1.65 -1.54
C ASP A 135 -6.82 0.68 -1.27
N GLY A 136 -7.10 -0.37 -0.49
CA GLY A 136 -6.11 -1.37 -0.08
C GLY A 136 -5.16 -0.92 1.04
N LYS A 137 -5.20 0.35 1.46
CA LYS A 137 -4.43 0.85 2.60
C LYS A 137 -5.19 0.63 3.90
N ALA A 138 -4.59 -0.09 4.84
CA ALA A 138 -5.16 -0.27 6.17
C ALA A 138 -5.25 1.08 6.91
N ILE A 139 -6.39 1.31 7.57
CA ILE A 139 -6.63 2.49 8.40
C ILE A 139 -6.86 2.09 9.85
N SER A 140 -6.44 2.95 10.77
CA SER A 140 -6.62 2.77 12.21
C SER A 140 -8.04 3.09 12.65
N ALA A 141 -8.44 2.60 13.83
CA ALA A 141 -9.77 2.88 14.38
C ALA A 141 -10.02 4.38 14.62
N SER A 142 -8.97 5.17 14.92
CA SER A 142 -9.06 6.62 15.09
C SER A 142 -9.36 7.37 13.79
N GLU A 143 -9.02 6.79 12.64
CA GLU A 143 -9.26 7.41 11.32
C GLU A 143 -10.70 7.19 10.82
N LEU A 144 -11.44 6.24 11.39
CA LEU A 144 -12.83 5.95 11.02
C LEU A 144 -13.77 7.15 11.19
N GLY A 145 -13.49 8.02 12.18
CA GLY A 145 -14.28 9.22 12.47
C GLY A 145 -14.09 10.38 11.48
N GLY A 146 -13.22 10.21 10.47
CA GLY A 146 -13.05 11.16 9.39
C GLY A 146 -11.64 11.14 8.82
N ILE A 147 -11.46 10.37 7.77
CA ILE A 147 -10.23 10.35 6.96
C ILE A 147 -10.36 11.35 5.80
N ASN A 148 -9.27 12.03 5.50
CA ASN A 148 -9.18 12.86 4.30
C ASN A 148 -8.69 12.02 3.13
N LEU A 149 -9.36 12.14 1.98
CA LEU A 149 -9.06 11.38 0.76
C LEU A 149 -8.94 12.35 -0.41
N ASP A 150 -8.32 11.92 -1.50
CA ASP A 150 -8.35 12.68 -2.75
C ASP A 150 -9.74 12.65 -3.38
N PRO A 151 -10.08 13.58 -4.31
CA PRO A 151 -11.28 13.45 -5.12
C PRO A 151 -11.16 12.24 -6.05
N GLY A 152 -12.22 11.46 -6.20
CA GLY A 152 -12.15 10.26 -7.02
C GLY A 152 -13.07 9.13 -6.55
N LEU A 153 -12.85 7.94 -7.09
CA LEU A 153 -13.52 6.73 -6.67
C LEU A 153 -12.64 6.01 -5.65
N HIS A 154 -13.19 5.74 -4.47
CA HIS A 154 -12.51 5.02 -3.40
C HIS A 154 -13.25 3.74 -3.06
N GLN A 155 -12.50 2.70 -2.70
CA GLN A 155 -13.03 1.42 -2.24
C GLN A 155 -12.79 1.26 -0.74
N VAL A 156 -13.87 1.23 0.03
CA VAL A 156 -13.83 0.91 1.46
C VAL A 156 -14.06 -0.58 1.64
N ARG A 157 -13.20 -1.26 2.40
CA ARG A 157 -13.32 -2.70 2.71
C ARG A 157 -13.14 -2.92 4.20
N ALA A 158 -13.94 -3.82 4.76
CA ALA A 158 -13.87 -4.23 6.16
C ALA A 158 -13.94 -5.76 6.30
N GLU A 159 -13.14 -6.29 7.21
CA GLU A 159 -13.04 -7.73 7.48
C GLU A 159 -13.02 -7.97 8.99
N ALA A 160 -13.69 -9.02 9.45
CA ALA A 160 -13.72 -9.42 10.85
C ALA A 160 -13.74 -10.96 10.97
N ALA A 161 -13.14 -11.50 12.03
CA ALA A 161 -13.12 -12.94 12.28
C ALA A 161 -14.55 -13.48 12.49
N GLY A 162 -14.91 -14.56 11.81
CA GLY A 162 -16.27 -15.11 11.85
C GLY A 162 -17.29 -14.37 10.96
N TYR A 163 -16.86 -13.39 10.16
CA TYR A 163 -17.72 -12.62 9.25
C TYR A 163 -17.34 -12.82 7.78
N LEU A 164 -18.28 -12.50 6.89
CA LEU A 164 -18.01 -12.27 5.47
C LEU A 164 -17.42 -10.86 5.28
N PRO A 165 -16.43 -10.68 4.38
CA PRO A 165 -15.88 -9.36 4.10
C PRO A 165 -16.93 -8.44 3.47
N GLY A 166 -16.95 -7.18 3.91
CA GLY A 166 -17.80 -6.13 3.34
C GLY A 166 -16.97 -5.17 2.49
N ALA A 167 -17.52 -4.72 1.36
CA ALA A 167 -16.89 -3.70 0.52
C ALA A 167 -17.93 -2.73 -0.05
N LYS A 168 -17.57 -1.45 -0.17
CA LYS A 168 -18.41 -0.42 -0.79
C LYS A 168 -17.54 0.60 -1.51
N ALA A 169 -17.93 0.94 -2.73
CA ALA A 169 -17.31 2.03 -3.48
C ALA A 169 -18.01 3.36 -3.16
N VAL A 170 -17.24 4.44 -3.03
CA VAL A 170 -17.73 5.80 -2.81
C VAL A 170 -17.03 6.74 -3.79
N LYS A 171 -17.80 7.60 -4.46
CA LYS A 171 -17.25 8.64 -5.32
C LYS A 171 -17.28 9.96 -4.55
N LEU A 172 -16.12 10.59 -4.41
CA LEU A 172 -15.92 11.86 -3.71
C LEU A 172 -15.56 12.95 -4.71
N LYS A 173 -16.16 14.12 -4.55
CA LYS A 173 -15.78 15.37 -5.22
C LYS A 173 -15.01 16.25 -4.23
N GLU A 174 -14.32 17.26 -4.74
CA GLU A 174 -13.66 18.26 -3.90
C GLU A 174 -14.60 18.84 -2.85
N GLY A 175 -14.16 18.88 -1.59
CA GLY A 175 -14.88 19.43 -0.45
C GLY A 175 -16.02 18.54 0.08
N ASP A 176 -16.25 17.35 -0.50
CA ASP A 176 -17.32 16.47 -0.07
C ASP A 176 -17.13 16.01 1.39
N ARG A 177 -18.24 15.89 2.10
CA ARG A 177 -18.33 15.17 3.38
C ARG A 177 -19.26 13.99 3.20
N ALA A 178 -18.68 12.79 3.20
CA ALA A 178 -19.42 11.57 2.97
C ALA A 178 -19.38 10.65 4.19
N GLU A 179 -20.38 9.80 4.30
CA GLU A 179 -20.43 8.73 5.30
C GLU A 179 -20.71 7.39 4.61
N VAL A 180 -19.95 6.36 5.00
CA VAL A 180 -20.11 4.99 4.53
C VAL A 180 -20.32 4.08 5.72
N THR A 181 -21.46 3.39 5.76
CA THR A 181 -21.72 2.30 6.70
C THR A 181 -21.51 0.95 6.02
N LEU A 182 -20.73 0.07 6.65
CA LEU A 182 -20.57 -1.33 6.27
C LEU A 182 -21.11 -2.23 7.39
N ILE A 183 -22.07 -3.08 7.03
CA ILE A 183 -22.64 -4.08 7.93
C ILE A 183 -22.03 -5.44 7.60
N LEU A 184 -21.27 -6.00 8.53
CA LEU A 184 -20.64 -7.31 8.36
C LEU A 184 -21.62 -8.42 8.75
N LYS A 185 -21.85 -9.36 7.83
CA LYS A 185 -22.72 -10.51 8.08
C LYS A 185 -21.92 -11.68 8.65
N PRO A 186 -22.40 -12.36 9.70
CA PRO A 186 -21.76 -13.58 10.19
C PRO A 186 -21.60 -14.59 9.06
N ARG A 187 -20.46 -15.28 9.03
CA ARG A 187 -20.25 -16.40 8.12
C ARG A 187 -21.17 -17.53 8.58
N PRO A 188 -21.95 -18.15 7.68
CA PRO A 188 -22.68 -19.36 8.01
C PRO A 188 -21.72 -20.40 8.60
N ALA A 189 -22.10 -21.04 9.70
CA ALA A 189 -21.35 -22.19 10.18
C ALA A 189 -21.35 -23.24 9.06
N GLU A 190 -20.17 -23.65 8.64
CA GLU A 190 -20.02 -24.76 7.70
C GLU A 190 -20.69 -25.97 8.37
N ALA A 191 -21.70 -26.54 7.71
CA ALA A 191 -22.30 -27.77 8.20
C ALA A 191 -21.18 -28.79 8.34
N PRO A 192 -21.19 -29.66 9.38
CA PRO A 192 -20.26 -30.77 9.44
C PRO A 192 -20.35 -31.50 8.10
N ASP A 193 -19.20 -31.75 7.46
CA ASP A 193 -19.16 -32.67 6.32
C ASP A 193 -19.98 -33.90 6.71
N PRO A 194 -20.91 -34.37 5.85
CA PRO A 194 -21.56 -35.65 6.12
C PRO A 194 -20.42 -36.65 6.33
N ALA A 195 -20.39 -37.25 7.53
CA ALA A 195 -19.41 -38.26 7.88
C ALA A 195 -19.28 -39.21 6.68
N PRO A 196 -18.05 -39.59 6.26
CA PRO A 196 -17.88 -40.50 5.15
C PRO A 196 -18.80 -41.69 5.40
N SER A 197 -19.82 -41.83 4.56
CA SER A 197 -20.70 -42.99 4.61
C SER A 197 -19.77 -44.18 4.45
N ASP A 198 -19.79 -45.08 5.43
CA ASP A 198 -19.01 -46.31 5.37
C ASP A 198 -19.08 -46.88 3.96
N PRO A 199 -17.95 -47.32 3.36
CA PRO A 199 -17.99 -47.99 2.08
C PRO A 199 -19.01 -49.12 2.18
N ILE A 200 -20.07 -49.06 1.37
CA ILE A 200 -20.99 -50.17 1.18
C ILE A 200 -20.09 -51.36 0.81
N ALA A 201 -20.01 -52.33 1.71
CA ALA A 201 -19.29 -53.56 1.46
C ALA A 201 -19.80 -54.15 0.14
N PRO A 202 -18.92 -54.49 -0.82
CA PRO A 202 -19.32 -55.19 -2.02
C PRO A 202 -20.13 -56.44 -1.63
N PRO A 203 -21.22 -56.77 -2.35
CA PRO A 203 -21.93 -58.02 -2.08
C PRO A 203 -20.94 -59.19 -2.20
N ALA A 204 -21.00 -60.07 -1.19
CA ALA A 204 -20.20 -61.29 -1.15
C ALA A 204 -20.39 -62.07 -2.45
N SER A 205 -19.31 -62.27 -3.18
CA SER A 205 -19.23 -63.19 -4.31
C SER A 205 -19.24 -64.62 -3.77
N ASP A 206 -20.21 -65.42 -4.24
CA ASP A 206 -20.28 -66.86 -4.02
C ASP A 206 -19.01 -67.58 -4.52
N PRO A 207 -18.65 -68.74 -3.93
CA PRO A 207 -17.45 -69.48 -4.29
C PRO A 207 -17.72 -70.36 -5.51
N GLU A 208 -17.19 -70.00 -6.67
CA GLU A 208 -17.12 -70.92 -7.81
C GLU A 208 -15.77 -71.63 -7.84
N GLN A 209 -15.87 -72.95 -7.86
CA GLN A 209 -14.83 -73.92 -7.58
C GLN A 209 -13.80 -74.05 -8.71
N ASP A 210 -12.60 -74.45 -8.26
CA ASP A 210 -11.47 -75.01 -8.98
C ASP A 210 -11.76 -75.74 -10.31
N ALA A 211 -10.95 -75.42 -11.32
CA ALA A 211 -10.46 -76.43 -12.26
C ALA A 211 -9.02 -76.08 -12.72
N ALA A 212 -8.11 -76.99 -12.38
CA ALA A 212 -6.66 -76.93 -12.52
C ALA A 212 -6.12 -76.97 -13.96
N HIS A 213 -4.94 -76.39 -14.21
CA HIS A 213 -3.67 -77.10 -14.49
C HIS A 213 -2.55 -76.13 -14.95
N ASP A 214 -1.59 -75.93 -14.04
CA ASP A 214 -0.11 -76.08 -14.09
C ASP A 214 0.65 -76.14 -15.46
N PRO A 215 1.99 -75.96 -15.48
CA PRO A 215 2.72 -74.70 -15.59
C PRO A 215 3.74 -74.74 -16.76
N THR A 216 4.31 -73.60 -17.18
CA THR A 216 5.69 -73.61 -17.72
C THR A 216 6.30 -72.20 -17.71
N LEU A 217 7.43 -72.11 -17.02
CA LEU A 217 8.52 -71.13 -17.16
C LEU A 217 8.60 -70.50 -18.58
N THR A 218 8.97 -69.24 -18.78
CA THR A 218 10.39 -68.80 -18.70
C THR A 218 10.53 -67.27 -18.91
N TRP A 219 11.39 -66.69 -18.06
CA TRP A 219 12.17 -65.43 -18.05
C TRP A 219 12.20 -64.36 -19.17
N VAL A 220 12.10 -63.09 -18.71
CA VAL A 220 12.86 -61.82 -18.95
C VAL A 220 13.43 -61.51 -20.34
N ALA A 221 13.13 -60.31 -20.86
CA ALA A 221 14.07 -59.52 -21.67
C ALA A 221 13.94 -58.00 -21.45
N LEU A 222 15.10 -57.40 -21.19
CA LEU A 222 15.46 -55.99 -21.03
C LEU A 222 15.81 -55.38 -22.39
N GLY A 223 15.49 -54.10 -22.63
CA GLY A 223 16.02 -53.30 -23.76
C GLY A 223 15.44 -51.88 -23.74
N VAL A 224 16.14 -50.85 -23.25
CA VAL A 224 17.20 -50.02 -23.87
C VAL A 224 16.75 -49.25 -25.13
N GLY A 225 16.47 -47.96 -24.92
CA GLY A 225 17.12 -46.84 -25.61
C GLY A 225 16.60 -46.36 -26.98
N ALA A 226 16.33 -45.06 -27.09
CA ALA A 226 16.80 -44.22 -28.19
C ALA A 226 16.70 -42.73 -27.83
N ALA A 227 17.85 -42.06 -27.80
CA ALA A 227 17.99 -40.62 -27.83
C ALA A 227 17.90 -40.12 -29.29
N GLY A 228 17.29 -38.96 -29.51
CA GLY A 228 17.30 -38.23 -30.77
C GLY A 228 17.65 -36.77 -30.55
N ILE A 229 18.93 -36.43 -30.73
CA ILE A 229 19.43 -35.08 -30.99
C ILE A 229 19.66 -34.96 -32.50
N LEU A 230 19.38 -33.80 -33.09
CA LEU A 230 20.24 -32.99 -33.99
C LEU A 230 19.38 -31.87 -34.66
N VAL A 231 19.59 -30.59 -34.32
CA VAL A 231 20.33 -29.53 -35.07
C VAL A 231 19.57 -29.06 -36.33
N GLY A 232 19.34 -27.79 -36.68
CA GLY A 232 19.80 -26.46 -36.26
C GLY A 232 19.74 -25.48 -37.47
N GLY A 233 19.80 -24.15 -37.23
CA GLY A 233 20.04 -23.08 -38.22
C GLY A 233 18.79 -22.50 -38.90
N VAL A 234 18.55 -21.19 -38.99
CA VAL A 234 19.40 -19.98 -39.05
C VAL A 234 18.89 -18.90 -38.10
#